data_AF-A0A432DY06-F1
#
_entry.id   AF-A0A432DY06-F1
#
_cell.length_a   1.000
_cell.length_b   1.000
_cell.length_c   1.000
_cell.angle_alpha   90.00
_cell.angle_beta   90.00
_cell.angle_gamma   90.00
#
_symmetry.space_group_name_H-M   'P 1'
#
loop_
_entity.id
_entity.type
_entity.pdbx_description
1 polymer ?
#
loop_
_entity_poly.entity_id
_entity_poly.type
_entity_poly.pdbx_seq_one_letter_code
_entity_poly.pdbx_strand_id
1 'polypeptide(L)'
;MNKNEFTYRIRPNSSDPSVYYDIIHTRTSHAEPGNGQLTLASTPWETTGAKDKNGNTIVLTDPSVAGYVGYSYFKANGTFKIFGLNDVLRSQGTWSISADGKKRTLVGLDNNGAVIFTRVVDILVLNDTTFTYRITPDATNNPTVFYDIIHTKVDHKEP
;
A
#
# COMPACT_ATOMS: atom_id res chain seq x y z
N MET A 1 -19.46 -19.61 -15.96
CA MET A 1 -18.69 -19.72 -14.71
C MET A 1 -19.67 -19.85 -13.56
N ASN A 2 -19.54 -20.91 -12.76
CA ASN A 2 -20.23 -21.03 -11.48
C ASN A 2 -19.58 -20.04 -10.49
N LYS A 3 -20.35 -19.28 -9.71
CA LYS A 3 -19.81 -18.33 -8.72
C LYS A 3 -19.06 -19.01 -7.57
N ASN A 4 -19.23 -20.32 -7.41
CA ASN A 4 -18.67 -21.10 -6.30
C ASN A 4 -17.58 -22.07 -6.73
N GLU A 5 -17.25 -22.12 -8.03
CA GLU A 5 -16.27 -23.07 -8.56
C GLU A 5 -15.40 -22.42 -9.63
N PHE A 6 -14.09 -22.49 -9.45
CA PHE A 6 -13.10 -22.12 -10.45
C PHE A 6 -12.35 -23.37 -10.89
N THR A 7 -12.43 -23.70 -12.18
CA THR A 7 -11.85 -24.93 -12.72
C THR A 7 -10.87 -24.60 -13.83
N TYR A 8 -9.68 -25.18 -13.80
CA TYR A 8 -8.70 -25.09 -14.88
C TYR A 8 -8.07 -26.44 -15.18
N ARG A 9 -7.68 -26.63 -16.44
CA ARG A 9 -7.07 -27.87 -16.92
C ARG A 9 -5.56 -27.78 -16.92
N ILE A 10 -4.90 -28.77 -16.36
CA ILE A 10 -3.46 -29.00 -16.53
C ILE A 10 -3.22 -30.15 -17.49
N ARG A 11 -2.18 -30.02 -18.33
CA ARG A 11 -1.68 -31.08 -19.20
C ARG A 11 -0.24 -31.37 -18.81
N PRO A 12 0.01 -32.40 -17.98
CA PRO A 12 1.34 -32.67 -17.45
C PRO A 12 2.29 -33.25 -18.51
N ASN A 13 1.74 -33.88 -19.55
CA ASN A 13 2.49 -34.39 -20.68
C ASN A 13 2.20 -33.51 -21.91
N SER A 14 3.21 -32.80 -22.41
CA SER A 14 3.07 -31.96 -23.61
C SER A 14 3.01 -32.77 -24.90
N SER A 15 3.55 -33.99 -24.90
CA SER A 15 3.57 -34.90 -26.05
C SER A 15 2.30 -35.75 -26.16
N ASP A 16 1.49 -35.82 -25.10
CA ASP A 16 0.19 -36.48 -25.12
C ASP A 16 -0.89 -35.59 -24.47
N PRO A 17 -1.57 -34.75 -25.28
CA PRO A 17 -2.61 -33.84 -24.81
C PRO A 17 -3.87 -34.54 -24.29
N SER A 18 -4.00 -35.86 -24.49
CA SER A 18 -5.13 -36.65 -23.99
C SER A 18 -5.04 -36.88 -22.48
N VAL A 19 -3.83 -36.81 -21.91
CA VAL A 19 -3.61 -36.86 -20.47
C VAL A 19 -3.80 -35.46 -19.90
N TYR A 20 -4.89 -35.27 -19.16
CA TYR A 20 -5.16 -34.02 -18.46
C TYR A 20 -5.82 -34.24 -17.10
N TYR A 21 -5.68 -33.25 -16.24
CA TYR A 21 -6.42 -33.17 -14.97
C TYR A 21 -7.16 -31.84 -14.94
N ASP A 22 -8.44 -31.88 -14.60
CA ASP A 22 -9.21 -30.68 -14.28
C ASP A 22 -9.06 -30.40 -12.78
N ILE A 23 -8.42 -29.28 -12.45
CA ILE A 23 -8.23 -28.81 -11.09
C ILE A 23 -9.42 -27.95 -10.71
N ILE A 24 -10.19 -28.43 -9.75
CA ILE A 24 -11.43 -27.80 -9.29
C ILE A 24 -11.15 -27.08 -7.97
N HIS A 25 -11.36 -25.76 -7.95
CA HIS A 25 -11.35 -24.95 -6.74
C HIS A 25 -12.79 -24.72 -6.31
N THR A 26 -13.13 -25.15 -5.11
CA THR A 26 -14.41 -24.84 -4.49
C THR A 26 -14.28 -23.65 -3.55
N ARG A 27 -15.27 -22.76 -3.57
CA ARG A 27 -15.31 -21.62 -2.66
C ARG A 27 -15.40 -22.13 -1.23
N THR A 28 -14.37 -21.89 -0.43
CA THR A 28 -14.36 -22.20 1.00
C THR A 28 -14.45 -20.93 1.83
N SER A 29 -15.21 -20.98 2.93
CA SER A 29 -15.23 -19.91 3.90
C SER A 29 -13.89 -19.92 4.64
N HIS A 30 -13.10 -18.88 4.42
CA HIS A 30 -11.94 -18.56 5.21
C HIS A 30 -11.97 -17.07 5.50
N ALA A 31 -11.29 -16.64 6.56
CA ALA A 31 -11.02 -15.22 6.74
C ALA A 31 -10.11 -14.79 5.59
N GLU A 32 -10.70 -14.20 4.56
CA GLU A 32 -9.95 -13.44 3.58
C GLU A 32 -9.16 -12.38 4.35
N PRO A 33 -7.85 -12.25 4.12
CA PRO A 33 -7.14 -11.10 4.65
C PRO A 33 -7.93 -9.87 4.25
N GLY A 34 -8.20 -8.97 5.21
CA GLY A 34 -8.86 -7.71 4.89
C GLY A 34 -8.14 -7.11 3.68
N ASN A 35 -8.87 -6.83 2.61
CA ASN A 35 -8.23 -6.45 1.35
C ASN A 35 -7.74 -4.99 1.45
N GLY A 36 -6.69 -4.80 2.26
CA GLY A 36 -6.07 -3.53 2.51
C GLY A 36 -5.56 -2.92 1.22
N GLN A 37 -5.19 -3.74 0.24
CA GLN A 37 -4.85 -3.24 -1.09
C GLN A 37 -6.04 -2.56 -1.75
N LEU A 38 -7.22 -3.20 -1.81
CA LEU A 38 -8.41 -2.54 -2.34
C LEU A 38 -8.80 -1.31 -1.53
N THR A 39 -8.70 -1.37 -0.20
CA THR A 39 -9.03 -0.23 0.67
C THR A 39 -8.12 0.96 0.38
N LEU A 40 -6.81 0.75 0.39
CA LEU A 40 -5.83 1.81 0.15
C LEU A 40 -5.92 2.37 -1.27
N ALA A 41 -6.22 1.52 -2.26
CA ALA A 41 -6.38 1.92 -3.66
C ALA A 41 -7.75 2.54 -4.01
N SER A 42 -8.71 2.53 -3.10
CA SER A 42 -10.09 2.95 -3.37
C SER A 42 -10.27 4.45 -3.53
N THR A 43 -9.29 5.24 -3.08
CA THR A 43 -9.41 6.70 -2.99
C THR A 43 -8.05 7.40 -2.97
N PRO A 44 -7.99 8.67 -3.38
CA PRO A 44 -6.92 9.58 -3.02
C PRO A 44 -6.87 9.84 -1.52
N TRP A 45 -5.66 10.08 -1.01
CA TRP A 45 -5.38 10.32 0.40
C TRP A 45 -4.59 11.61 0.57
N GLU A 46 -4.98 12.45 1.51
CA GLU A 46 -4.23 13.65 1.93
C GLU A 46 -3.63 13.44 3.31
N THR A 47 -2.37 13.81 3.52
CA THR A 47 -1.78 13.89 4.85
C THR A 47 -2.41 15.04 5.65
N THR A 48 -3.18 14.72 6.68
CA THR A 48 -3.92 15.72 7.48
C THR A 48 -3.43 15.82 8.92
N GLY A 49 -2.50 14.97 9.34
CA GLY A 49 -1.88 15.07 10.66
C GLY A 49 -0.64 14.22 10.83
N ALA A 50 0.13 14.54 11.88
CA ALA A 50 1.23 13.73 12.36
C ALA A 50 1.25 13.73 13.89
N LYS A 51 1.63 12.61 14.49
CA LYS A 51 1.83 12.50 15.95
C LYS A 51 3.20 11.92 16.27
N ASP A 52 3.83 12.39 17.35
CA ASP A 52 5.04 11.78 17.89
C ASP A 52 4.72 10.53 18.74
N LYS A 53 5.77 9.91 19.28
CA LYS A 53 5.66 8.73 20.16
C LYS A 53 4.84 8.94 21.43
N ASN A 54 4.71 10.18 21.90
CA ASN A 54 3.95 10.53 23.09
C ASN A 54 2.50 10.90 22.73
N GLY A 55 2.13 10.86 21.45
CA GLY A 55 0.82 11.26 20.95
C GLY A 55 0.65 12.76 20.73
N ASN A 56 1.71 13.55 20.86
CA ASN A 56 1.67 14.99 20.61
C ASN A 56 1.54 15.26 19.12
N THR A 57 0.71 16.24 18.76
CA THR A 57 0.59 16.70 17.37
C THR A 57 1.89 17.35 16.91
N ILE A 58 2.37 16.95 15.74
CA ILE A 58 3.48 17.57 15.04
C ILE A 58 2.92 18.40 13.89
N VAL A 59 3.36 19.65 13.78
CA VAL A 59 2.98 20.52 12.66
C VAL A 59 3.53 19.94 11.35
N LEU A 60 2.74 19.94 10.28
CA LEU A 60 3.11 19.28 9.02
C LEU A 60 4.32 19.94 8.31
N THR A 61 4.71 21.15 8.72
CA THR A 61 5.93 21.83 8.26
C THR A 61 7.19 21.43 9.03
N ASP A 62 7.08 20.62 10.10
CA ASP A 62 8.23 20.16 10.86
C ASP A 62 9.14 19.29 9.97
N PRO A 63 10.46 19.54 9.92
CA PRO A 63 11.40 18.79 9.08
C PRO A 63 11.34 17.27 9.29
N SER A 64 10.96 16.82 10.49
CA SER A 64 10.84 15.40 10.85
C SER A 64 9.72 14.69 10.08
N VAL A 65 8.68 15.42 9.65
CA VAL A 65 7.51 14.85 8.97
C VAL A 65 7.19 15.46 7.61
N ALA A 66 7.71 16.64 7.29
CA ALA A 66 7.41 17.37 6.04
C ALA A 66 7.66 16.52 4.78
N GLY A 67 8.67 15.65 4.83
CA GLY A 67 8.96 14.69 3.75
C GLY A 67 7.93 13.56 3.58
N TYR A 68 6.84 13.54 4.32
CA TYR A 68 5.73 12.57 4.18
C TYR A 68 4.40 13.24 3.84
N VAL A 69 4.35 14.58 3.83
CA VAL A 69 3.14 15.36 3.64
C VAL A 69 2.80 15.48 2.15
N GLY A 70 1.55 15.22 1.81
CA GLY A 70 1.04 15.46 0.47
C GLY A 70 -0.19 14.63 0.11
N TYR A 71 -0.47 14.57 -1.20
CA TYR A 71 -1.48 13.71 -1.78
C TYR A 71 -0.85 12.39 -2.24
N SER A 72 -1.51 11.27 -1.94
CA SER A 72 -1.07 9.95 -2.38
C SER A 72 -2.17 9.21 -3.11
N TYR A 73 -1.77 8.59 -4.22
CA TYR A 73 -2.63 7.86 -5.15
C TYR A 73 -2.09 6.45 -5.29
N PHE A 74 -2.82 5.49 -4.74
CA PHE A 74 -2.51 4.07 -4.86
C PHE A 74 -3.45 3.45 -5.90
N LYS A 75 -2.90 2.73 -6.87
CA LYS A 75 -3.68 2.08 -7.94
C LYS A 75 -3.73 0.57 -7.70
N ALA A 76 -4.87 -0.04 -8.03
CA ALA A 76 -5.09 -1.47 -7.87
C ALA A 76 -4.12 -2.36 -8.69
N ASN A 77 -3.47 -1.81 -9.72
CA ASN A 77 -2.41 -2.48 -10.47
C ASN A 77 -1.03 -2.46 -9.77
N GLY A 78 -0.96 -1.94 -8.53
CA GLY A 78 0.27 -1.92 -7.73
C GLY A 78 1.17 -0.72 -7.98
N THR A 79 0.74 0.31 -8.73
CA THR A 79 1.51 1.56 -8.89
C THR A 79 1.04 2.65 -7.94
N PHE A 80 1.95 3.57 -7.58
CA PHE A 80 1.61 4.75 -6.79
C PHE A 80 2.24 6.02 -7.35
N LYS A 81 1.61 7.15 -7.04
CA LYS A 81 2.23 8.49 -7.12
C LYS A 81 1.95 9.27 -5.84
N ILE A 82 2.92 10.08 -5.44
CA ILE A 82 2.80 11.03 -4.34
C ILE A 82 3.17 12.41 -4.86
N PHE A 83 2.33 13.38 -4.57
CA PHE A 83 2.51 14.79 -4.86
C PHE A 83 2.59 15.56 -3.55
N GLY A 84 3.30 16.69 -3.54
CA GLY A 84 3.15 17.67 -2.46
C GLY A 84 1.73 18.26 -2.45
N LEU A 85 1.38 19.01 -1.40
CA LEU A 85 0.10 19.74 -1.35
C LEU A 85 -0.02 20.85 -2.41
N ASN A 86 1.07 21.14 -3.12
CA ASN A 86 1.17 22.06 -4.25
C ASN A 86 1.14 21.34 -5.61
N ASP A 87 0.73 20.07 -5.66
CA ASP A 87 0.64 19.25 -6.86
C ASP A 87 1.96 19.01 -7.61
N VAL A 88 3.10 19.22 -6.94
CA VAL A 88 4.40 18.87 -7.50
C VAL A 88 4.70 17.40 -7.22
N LEU A 89 4.98 16.63 -8.27
CA LEU A 89 5.34 15.21 -8.17
C LEU A 89 6.57 15.05 -7.28
N ARG A 90 6.44 14.19 -6.27
CA ARG A 90 7.50 13.94 -5.28
C ARG A 90 8.13 12.56 -5.43
N SER A 91 7.30 11.55 -5.70
CA SER A 91 7.76 10.18 -5.90
C SER A 91 6.71 9.35 -6.61
N GLN A 92 7.16 8.32 -7.32
CA GLN A 92 6.33 7.33 -7.97
C GLN A 92 6.98 5.95 -7.86
N GLY A 93 6.23 4.90 -8.15
CA GLY A 93 6.78 3.55 -8.23
C GLY A 93 5.74 2.49 -7.95
N THR A 94 6.15 1.40 -7.29
CA THR A 94 5.27 0.28 -6.95
C THR A 94 5.00 0.21 -5.46
N TRP A 95 3.85 -0.38 -5.10
CA TRP A 95 3.46 -0.56 -3.71
C TRP A 95 2.79 -1.91 -3.49
N SER A 96 2.84 -2.37 -2.24
CA SER A 96 2.12 -3.54 -1.79
C SER A 96 1.74 -3.41 -0.33
N ILE A 97 0.80 -4.26 0.10
CA ILE A 97 0.50 -4.50 1.51
C ILE A 97 0.83 -5.97 1.79
N SER A 98 1.41 -6.24 2.96
CA SER A 98 1.72 -7.60 3.41
C SER A 98 0.44 -8.44 3.53
N ALA A 99 0.56 -9.76 3.41
CA ALA A 99 -0.59 -10.67 3.45
C ALA A 99 -1.40 -10.57 4.76
N ASP A 100 -0.79 -10.14 5.87
CA ASP A 100 -1.47 -9.89 7.15
C ASP A 100 -2.11 -8.50 7.26
N GLY A 101 -1.98 -7.66 6.24
CA GLY A 101 -2.52 -6.29 6.22
C GLY A 101 -1.75 -5.28 7.07
N LYS A 102 -0.65 -5.67 7.72
CA LYS A 102 0.01 -4.83 8.76
C LYS A 102 1.15 -3.96 8.25
N LYS A 103 1.67 -4.22 7.05
CA LYS A 103 2.79 -3.46 6.49
C LYS A 103 2.46 -2.97 5.10
N ARG A 104 2.86 -1.72 4.81
CA ARG A 104 2.89 -1.18 3.45
C ARG A 104 4.34 -1.09 3.00
N THR A 105 4.60 -1.58 1.79
CA THR A 105 5.88 -1.39 1.10
C THR A 105 5.71 -0.41 -0.03
N LEU A 106 6.62 0.56 -0.14
CA LEU A 106 6.82 1.41 -1.31
C LEU A 106 8.19 1.10 -1.90
N VAL A 107 8.26 0.92 -3.20
CA VAL A 107 9.50 0.91 -3.98
C VAL A 107 9.43 2.11 -4.91
N GLY A 108 10.19 3.15 -4.59
CA GLY A 108 10.28 4.38 -5.38
C GLY A 108 11.16 4.15 -6.60
N LEU A 109 10.68 4.59 -7.76
CA LEU A 109 11.35 4.46 -9.04
C LEU A 109 11.60 5.83 -9.67
N ASP A 110 12.74 5.99 -10.35
CA ASP A 110 12.97 7.13 -11.24
C ASP A 110 12.23 6.96 -12.58
N ASN A 111 12.44 7.91 -13.51
CA ASN A 111 11.81 7.88 -14.83
C ASN A 111 12.30 6.72 -15.73
N ASN A 112 13.44 6.11 -15.40
CA ASN A 112 14.02 4.98 -16.12
C ASN A 112 13.62 3.64 -15.48
N GLY A 113 12.84 3.66 -14.40
CA GLY A 113 12.46 2.47 -13.63
C GLY A 113 13.53 1.97 -12.66
N ALA A 114 14.60 2.74 -12.42
CA ALA A 114 15.60 2.39 -11.43
C ALA A 114 15.09 2.66 -10.01
N VAL A 115 15.40 1.77 -9.07
CA VAL A 115 15.00 1.91 -7.67
C VAL A 115 15.80 3.03 -7.02
N ILE A 116 15.09 4.04 -6.50
CA ILE A 116 15.68 5.18 -5.77
C ILE A 116 15.47 5.08 -4.26
N PHE A 117 14.45 4.34 -3.80
CA PHE A 117 14.28 3.99 -2.40
C PHE A 117 13.35 2.78 -2.23
N THR A 118 13.49 2.11 -1.10
CA THR A 118 12.50 1.15 -0.59
C THR A 118 12.10 1.56 0.82
N ARG A 119 10.79 1.55 1.12
CA ARG A 119 10.28 1.91 2.43
C ARG A 119 9.19 0.94 2.86
N VAL A 120 9.40 0.29 3.99
CA VAL A 120 8.42 -0.57 4.65
C VAL A 120 7.96 0.14 5.92
N VAL A 121 6.65 0.23 6.12
CA VAL A 121 6.04 0.91 7.27
C VAL A 121 4.98 0.03 7.90
N ASP A 122 4.79 0.17 9.21
CA ASP A 122 3.64 -0.43 9.89
C ASP A 122 2.39 0.39 9.63
N ILE A 123 1.30 -0.30 9.31
CA ILE A 123 -0.05 0.24 9.18
C ILE A 123 -0.68 0.16 10.57
N LEU A 124 -1.10 1.31 11.10
CA LEU A 124 -1.78 1.41 12.38
C LEU A 124 -3.30 1.46 12.21
N VAL A 125 -3.76 2.14 11.16
CA VAL A 125 -5.17 2.27 10.79
C VAL A 125 -5.27 2.21 9.27
N LEU A 126 -6.20 1.41 8.77
CA LEU A 126 -6.61 1.43 7.36
C LEU A 126 -8.10 1.07 7.28
N ASN A 127 -8.92 2.06 6.95
CA ASN A 127 -10.35 1.91 6.70
C ASN A 127 -10.78 2.84 5.57
N ASP A 128 -12.08 3.04 5.39
CA ASP A 128 -12.69 3.82 4.30
C ASP A 128 -12.46 5.34 4.38
N THR A 129 -12.05 5.85 5.54
CA THR A 129 -11.88 7.29 5.80
C THR A 129 -10.47 7.66 6.24
N THR A 130 -9.74 6.74 6.87
CA THR A 130 -8.47 7.01 7.53
C THR A 130 -7.41 5.96 7.17
N PHE A 131 -6.21 6.46 6.85
CA PHE A 131 -5.02 5.65 6.66
C PHE A 131 -3.88 6.24 7.50
N THR A 132 -3.40 5.47 8.49
CA THR A 132 -2.29 5.88 9.36
C THR A 132 -1.18 4.85 9.31
N TYR A 133 0.06 5.33 9.16
CA TYR A 133 1.24 4.49 9.22
C TYR A 133 2.33 5.11 10.09
N ARG A 134 3.24 4.27 10.58
CA ARG A 134 4.37 4.69 11.40
C ARG A 134 5.65 4.80 10.58
N ILE A 135 6.35 5.92 10.73
CA ILE A 135 7.73 6.09 10.29
C ILE A 135 8.64 6.06 11.51
N THR A 136 9.71 5.28 11.42
CA THR A 136 10.81 5.27 12.37
C THR A 136 12.08 5.67 11.61
N PRO A 137 12.49 6.95 11.64
CA PRO A 137 13.55 7.47 10.77
C PRO A 137 14.87 6.70 10.87
N ASP A 138 15.20 6.25 12.08
CA ASP A 138 16.34 5.36 12.34
C ASP A 138 15.87 4.14 13.12
N ALA A 139 15.26 3.19 12.42
CA ALA A 139 14.75 1.96 13.03
C ALA A 139 15.84 1.06 13.63
N THR A 140 17.10 1.22 13.19
CA THR A 140 18.22 0.38 13.64
C THR A 140 18.83 0.91 14.92
N ASN A 141 19.16 2.21 14.97
CA ASN A 141 19.87 2.79 16.11
C ASN A 141 18.95 3.55 17.07
N ASN A 142 17.77 3.98 16.62
CA ASN A 142 16.82 4.70 17.46
C ASN A 142 15.34 4.32 17.21
N PRO A 143 14.98 3.04 17.43
CA PRO A 143 13.63 2.54 17.14
C PRO A 143 12.53 3.20 18.00
N THR A 144 12.91 3.90 19.07
CA THR A 144 11.96 4.58 19.97
C THR A 144 11.50 5.94 19.45
N VAL A 145 12.18 6.50 18.45
CA VAL A 145 11.76 7.75 17.79
C VAL A 145 10.95 7.39 16.55
N PHE A 146 9.66 7.68 16.62
CA PHE A 146 8.75 7.46 15.51
C PHE A 146 7.70 8.57 15.39
N TYR A 147 7.12 8.65 14.21
CA TYR A 147 6.03 9.55 13.87
C TYR A 147 4.92 8.76 13.18
N ASP A 148 3.70 8.94 13.66
CA ASP A 148 2.49 8.38 13.07
C ASP A 148 1.91 9.40 12.09
N ILE A 149 1.94 9.07 10.80
CA ILE A 149 1.48 9.95 9.71
C ILE A 149 0.04 9.58 9.36
N ILE A 150 -0.87 10.55 9.52
CA ILE A 150 -2.31 10.38 9.40
C ILE A 150 -2.76 10.93 8.05
N HIS A 151 -3.47 10.11 7.30
CA HIS A 151 -4.13 10.51 6.07
C HIS A 151 -5.63 10.36 6.19
N THR A 152 -6.35 11.27 5.56
CA THR A 152 -7.79 11.17 5.36
C THR A 152 -8.11 11.06 3.89
N LYS A 153 -9.21 10.36 3.60
CA LYS A 153 -9.79 10.27 2.26
C LYS A 153 -10.13 11.67 1.73
N VAL A 154 -9.80 11.92 0.46
CA VAL A 154 -10.15 13.14 -0.27
C VAL A 154 -10.63 12.82 -1.69
N ASP A 155 -11.31 13.77 -2.35
CA ASP A 155 -11.78 13.66 -3.74
C ASP A 155 -10.85 14.33 -4.77
N HIS A 156 -9.71 14.84 -4.29
CA HIS A 156 -8.64 15.47 -5.07
C HIS A 156 -8.27 14.64 -6.30
N LYS A 157 -8.15 15.29 -7.46
CA LYS A 157 -7.79 14.61 -8.71
C LYS A 157 -6.29 14.52 -8.84
N GLU A 158 -5.79 13.37 -9.26
CA GLU A 158 -4.38 13.22 -9.59
C GLU A 158 -4.01 14.25 -10.67
N PRO A 159 -3.00 15.11 -10.43
CA PRO A 159 -2.54 16.10 -11.40
C PRO A 159 -2.02 15.50 -12.72
#